data_AF-A0A969BCG4-F1
#
_entry.id   AF-A0A969BCG4-F1
#
_cell.length_a   1.000
_cell.length_b   1.000
_cell.length_c   1.000
_cell.angle_alpha   90.00
_cell.angle_beta   90.00
_cell.angle_gamma   90.00
#
_symmetry.space_group_name_H-M   'P 1'
#
loop_
_entity.id
_entity.type
_entity.pdbx_description
1 polymer ?
#
loop_
_entity_poly.entity_id
_entity_poly.type
_entity_poly.pdbx_seq_one_letter_code
_entity_poly.pdbx_strand_id
1 'polypeptide(L)'
;MSKDKLLNFENTQPIIYQGSCLENLPNLQSNSIDLIITSPPYLNRYDYTRTYALELAFLGCNEEKVKHLRQTMLSCTVENHDKHDYLEKLYSTIERYSDFLKVHSTFEKQAALQEVLEILEIYRKQGKLNNKNIVRMIHNYFYEMCFVIYESARILKPGGIMAMINDNVRYAGEEIPVDLILSDIAHSFGLTTRHIWTLGRGKGNSSQQMGNHGRSELRKCVYIWEKQTL
;
A
#
# COMPACT_ATOMS: atom_id res chain seq x y z
N MET A 1 22.01 -31.89 -4.45
CA MET A 1 22.25 -30.43 -4.50
C MET A 1 23.26 -30.09 -3.43
N SER A 2 24.45 -29.61 -3.82
CA SER A 2 25.56 -29.39 -2.88
C SER A 2 25.25 -28.24 -1.91
N LYS A 3 25.78 -28.36 -0.70
CA LYS A 3 25.64 -27.40 0.41
C LYS A 3 26.48 -26.10 0.21
N ASP A 4 27.02 -25.87 -0.99
CA ASP A 4 28.13 -24.93 -1.20
C ASP A 4 27.75 -23.60 -1.90
N LYS A 5 26.47 -23.22 -1.90
CA LYS A 5 26.04 -21.85 -2.23
C LYS A 5 25.51 -21.13 -0.98
N LEU A 6 26.30 -21.13 0.09
CA LEU A 6 26.18 -20.06 1.07
C LEU A 6 26.65 -18.78 0.38
N LEU A 7 25.70 -17.95 -0.05
CA LEU A 7 25.97 -16.60 -0.53
C LEU A 7 26.86 -15.91 0.51
N ASN A 8 28.01 -15.38 0.06
CA ASN A 8 28.95 -14.72 0.94
C ASN A 8 28.38 -13.34 1.33
N PHE A 9 27.51 -13.31 2.34
CA PHE A 9 26.80 -12.11 2.79
C PHE A 9 27.76 -10.99 3.23
N GLU A 10 28.97 -11.34 3.69
CA GLU A 10 29.97 -10.38 4.16
C GLU A 10 30.39 -9.36 3.08
N ASN A 11 30.22 -9.68 1.80
CA ASN A 11 30.59 -8.81 0.68
C ASN A 11 29.39 -8.23 -0.08
N THR A 12 28.16 -8.43 0.40
CA THR A 12 26.96 -7.90 -0.28
C THR A 12 26.70 -6.46 0.15
N GLN A 13 26.87 -5.50 -0.76
CA GLN A 13 26.58 -4.09 -0.48
C GLN A 13 25.09 -3.80 -0.74
N PRO A 14 24.35 -3.21 0.22
CA PRO A 14 22.95 -2.85 0.00
C PRO A 14 22.85 -1.69 -1.01
N ILE A 15 21.95 -1.82 -1.97
CA ILE A 15 21.58 -0.72 -2.87
C ILE A 15 20.39 0.00 -2.24
N ILE A 16 20.56 1.29 -1.98
CA ILE A 16 19.53 2.13 -1.34
C ILE A 16 18.99 3.12 -2.37
N TYR A 17 17.67 3.06 -2.59
CA TYR A 17 16.95 4.03 -3.41
C TYR A 17 16.19 4.99 -2.49
N GLN A 18 16.57 6.26 -2.50
CA GLN A 18 15.84 7.31 -1.79
C GLN A 18 14.72 7.85 -2.70
N GLY A 19 13.49 7.93 -2.19
CA GLY A 19 12.35 8.51 -2.92
C GLY A 19 11.06 7.72 -2.72
N SER A 20 10.02 8.08 -3.45
CA SER A 20 8.75 7.36 -3.41
C SER A 20 8.87 6.01 -4.11
N CYS A 21 8.25 4.96 -3.56
CA CYS A 21 8.16 3.68 -4.25
C CYS A 21 7.37 3.78 -5.57
N LEU A 22 6.45 4.76 -5.67
CA LEU A 22 5.69 5.06 -6.90
C LEU A 22 6.60 5.54 -8.05
N GLU A 23 7.78 6.09 -7.73
CA GLU A 23 8.75 6.59 -8.72
C GLU A 23 9.89 5.60 -8.95
N ASN A 24 10.35 4.92 -7.88
CA ASN A 24 11.51 4.04 -7.95
C ASN A 24 11.18 2.66 -8.56
N LEU A 25 10.05 2.05 -8.20
CA LEU A 25 9.70 0.71 -8.69
C LEU A 25 9.56 0.64 -10.23
N PRO A 26 8.97 1.64 -10.92
CA PRO A 26 8.90 1.65 -12.39
C PRO A 26 10.25 1.57 -13.11
N ASN A 27 11.34 2.01 -12.46
CA ASN A 27 12.68 2.04 -13.04
C ASN A 27 13.47 0.73 -12.84
N LEU A 28 12.96 -0.20 -12.03
CA LEU A 28 13.61 -1.49 -11.80
C LEU A 28 13.34 -2.45 -12.96
N GLN A 29 14.30 -3.32 -13.26
CA GLN A 29 14.16 -4.32 -14.32
C GLN A 29 13.08 -5.36 -13.98
N SER A 30 12.28 -5.76 -14.97
CA SER A 30 11.31 -6.86 -14.82
C SER A 30 12.02 -8.17 -14.48
N ASN A 31 11.37 -9.05 -13.69
CA ASN A 31 11.92 -10.36 -13.32
C ASN A 31 13.35 -10.31 -12.73
N SER A 32 13.63 -9.30 -11.90
CA SER A 32 14.95 -9.10 -11.28
C SER A 32 15.00 -9.45 -9.80
N ILE A 33 13.85 -9.49 -9.11
CA ILE A 33 13.76 -9.68 -7.66
C ILE A 33 13.20 -11.07 -7.31
N ASP A 34 13.86 -11.79 -6.41
CA ASP A 34 13.42 -13.11 -5.93
C ASP A 34 12.36 -13.01 -4.82
N LEU A 35 12.49 -12.02 -3.93
CA LEU A 35 11.64 -11.83 -2.76
C LEU A 35 11.40 -10.34 -2.49
N ILE A 36 10.14 -9.96 -2.29
CA ILE A 36 9.74 -8.64 -1.79
C ILE A 36 9.17 -8.83 -0.38
N ILE A 37 9.68 -8.06 0.59
CA ILE A 37 9.09 -7.95 1.93
C ILE A 37 8.74 -6.49 2.15
N THR A 38 7.49 -6.20 2.48
CA THR A 38 7.03 -4.82 2.65
C THR A 38 5.97 -4.68 3.73
N SER A 39 5.98 -3.53 4.40
CA SER A 39 4.94 -3.06 5.31
C SER A 39 4.58 -1.62 4.91
N PRO A 40 3.69 -1.41 3.92
CA PRO A 40 3.34 -0.06 3.49
C PRO A 40 2.76 0.72 4.67
N PRO A 41 2.76 2.07 4.65
CA PRO A 41 1.98 2.83 5.62
C PRO A 41 0.53 2.36 5.62
N TYR A 42 -0.03 2.07 6.79
CA TYR A 42 -1.37 1.50 6.89
C TYR A 42 -2.44 2.56 6.67
N LEU A 43 -3.62 2.13 6.21
CA LEU A 43 -4.77 2.99 5.98
C LEU A 43 -5.47 3.38 7.29
N ASN A 44 -4.72 3.84 8.29
CA ASN A 44 -5.19 4.11 9.65
C ASN A 44 -5.01 5.59 10.07
N ARG A 45 -4.65 6.49 9.15
CA ARG A 45 -4.36 7.92 9.38
C ARG A 45 -3.12 8.19 10.24
N TYR A 46 -2.23 7.22 10.38
CA TYR A 46 -0.99 7.44 11.12
C TYR A 46 -0.01 8.28 10.28
N ASP A 47 0.21 9.53 10.69
CA ASP A 47 1.13 10.44 10.00
C ASP A 47 2.56 10.27 10.53
N TYR A 48 3.36 9.50 9.81
CA TYR A 48 4.77 9.29 10.13
C TYR A 48 5.59 10.59 10.05
N THR A 49 5.25 11.52 9.15
CA THR A 49 5.96 12.79 9.03
C THR A 49 5.76 13.70 10.25
N ARG A 50 4.59 13.60 10.91
CA ARG A 50 4.34 14.27 12.19
C ARG A 50 5.00 13.55 13.36
N THR A 51 4.95 12.21 13.35
CA THR A 51 5.56 11.39 14.41
C THR A 51 7.05 11.65 14.54
N TYR A 52 7.75 11.72 13.41
CA TYR A 52 9.21 11.93 13.35
C TYR A 52 9.61 13.38 13.08
N ALA A 53 8.74 14.35 13.38
CA ALA A 53 8.99 15.75 13.02
C ALA A 53 10.26 16.31 13.69
N LEU A 54 10.56 15.90 14.92
CA LEU A 54 11.77 16.34 15.64
C LEU A 54 13.04 15.74 15.04
N GLU A 55 13.03 14.45 14.72
CA GLU A 55 14.15 13.76 14.07
C GLU A 55 14.40 14.31 12.67
N LEU A 56 13.34 14.57 11.90
CA LEU A 56 13.43 15.21 10.59
C LEU A 56 14.00 16.63 10.72
N ALA A 57 13.54 17.41 11.70
CA ALA A 57 14.09 18.75 11.94
C ALA A 57 15.57 18.71 12.34
N PHE A 58 15.97 17.76 13.20
CA PHE A 58 17.37 17.54 13.58
C PHE A 58 18.25 17.22 12.36
N LEU A 59 17.72 16.47 11.39
CA LEU A 59 18.38 16.17 10.11
C LEU A 59 18.29 17.30 9.06
N GLY A 60 17.79 18.49 9.42
CA GLY A 60 17.71 19.64 8.53
C GLY A 60 16.53 19.61 7.54
N CYS A 61 15.50 18.80 7.80
CA CYS A 61 14.21 18.93 7.11
C CYS A 61 13.40 20.06 7.74
N ASN A 62 13.26 21.16 7.00
CA ASN A 62 12.35 22.25 7.37
C ASN A 62 10.89 21.86 7.13
N GLU A 63 9.97 22.72 7.56
CA GLU A 63 8.53 22.49 7.45
C GLU A 63 8.07 22.19 6.02
N GLU A 64 8.60 22.93 5.04
CA GLU A 64 8.27 22.72 3.63
C GLU A 64 8.74 21.36 3.10
N LYS A 65 9.94 20.91 3.49
CA LYS A 65 10.41 19.55 3.18
C LYS A 65 9.54 18.48 3.83
N VAL A 66 9.08 18.68 5.07
CA VAL A 66 8.18 17.74 5.75
C VAL A 66 6.81 17.68 5.06
N LYS A 67 6.26 18.84 4.67
CA LYS A 67 5.01 18.91 3.88
C LYS A 67 5.17 18.21 2.54
N HIS A 68 6.28 18.46 1.84
CA HIS A 68 6.59 17.80 0.57
C HIS A 68 6.72 16.28 0.75
N LEU A 69 7.49 15.83 1.75
CA LEU A 69 7.64 14.42 2.08
C LEU A 69 6.29 13.74 2.36
N ARG A 70 5.39 14.40 3.11
CA ARG A 70 4.04 13.87 3.33
C ARG A 70 3.32 13.62 2.02
N GLN A 71 3.43 14.53 1.05
CA GLN A 71 2.77 14.39 -0.24
C GLN A 71 3.41 13.35 -1.18
N THR A 72 4.70 13.03 -1.01
CA THR A 72 5.36 11.97 -1.81
C THR A 72 5.11 10.56 -1.28
N MET A 73 4.73 10.43 0.01
CA MET A 73 4.31 9.17 0.62
C MET A 73 2.98 8.66 0.03
N LEU A 74 2.72 7.35 0.19
CA LEU A 74 1.41 6.78 -0.10
C LEU A 74 0.31 7.47 0.71
N SER A 75 -0.88 7.61 0.12
CA SER A 75 -2.02 8.36 0.66
C SER A 75 -2.68 7.70 1.89
N CYS A 76 -1.95 7.64 3.00
CA CYS A 76 -2.37 7.05 4.26
C CYS A 76 -2.95 8.06 5.25
N THR A 77 -2.93 9.35 4.93
CA THR A 77 -3.51 10.43 5.76
C THR A 77 -4.49 11.31 5.00
N VAL A 78 -5.35 12.02 5.74
CA VAL A 78 -6.41 12.88 5.16
C VAL A 78 -5.86 14.17 4.54
N GLU A 79 -4.60 14.49 4.83
CA GLU A 79 -3.82 15.59 4.28
C GLU A 79 -3.22 15.26 2.90
N ASN A 80 -3.14 13.99 2.52
CA ASN A 80 -2.63 13.60 1.20
C ASN A 80 -3.57 14.10 0.08
N HIS A 81 -2.93 14.58 -0.98
CA HIS A 81 -3.59 14.99 -2.21
C HIS A 81 -3.74 13.80 -3.17
N ASP A 82 -4.61 13.98 -4.15
CA ASP A 82 -4.74 13.05 -5.26
C ASP A 82 -3.45 13.00 -6.11
N LYS A 83 -3.11 11.81 -6.58
CA LYS A 83 -1.91 11.54 -7.39
C LYS A 83 -2.24 10.99 -8.78
N HIS A 84 -3.50 11.01 -9.22
CA HIS A 84 -3.92 10.47 -10.51
C HIS A 84 -3.12 11.11 -11.66
N ASP A 85 -3.21 12.43 -11.82
CA ASP A 85 -2.58 13.16 -12.92
C ASP A 85 -1.05 13.05 -12.86
N TYR A 86 -0.50 12.97 -11.63
CA TYR A 86 0.92 12.76 -11.41
C TYR A 86 1.36 11.39 -11.94
N LEU A 87 0.64 10.32 -11.58
CA LEU A 87 0.93 8.96 -12.01
C LEU A 87 0.71 8.80 -13.52
N GLU A 88 -0.34 9.40 -14.09
CA GLU A 88 -0.57 9.42 -15.53
C GLU A 88 0.61 10.04 -16.28
N LYS A 89 1.04 11.22 -15.84
CA LYS A 89 2.19 11.92 -16.43
C LYS A 89 3.48 11.14 -16.27
N LEU A 90 3.72 10.54 -15.10
CA LEU A 90 4.89 9.73 -14.82
C LEU A 90 4.97 8.56 -15.80
N TYR A 91 3.91 7.76 -15.91
CA TYR A 91 3.86 6.60 -16.79
C TYR A 91 3.91 6.98 -18.28
N SER A 92 3.36 8.14 -18.65
CA SER A 92 3.52 8.67 -20.01
C SER A 92 4.98 9.03 -20.31
N THR A 93 5.67 9.64 -19.35
CA THR A 93 7.06 10.12 -19.50
C THR A 93 8.05 8.97 -19.62
N ILE A 94 7.80 7.85 -18.94
CA ILE A 94 8.64 6.64 -19.03
C ILE A 94 8.19 5.69 -20.16
N GLU A 95 7.33 6.15 -21.08
CA GLU A 95 6.82 5.40 -22.23
C GLU A 95 6.04 4.12 -21.86
N ARG A 96 5.38 4.12 -20.69
CA ARG A 96 4.59 2.99 -20.16
C ARG A 96 3.12 3.35 -19.96
N TYR A 97 2.54 4.18 -20.82
CA TYR A 97 1.13 4.60 -20.71
C TYR A 97 0.14 3.43 -20.76
N SER A 98 0.44 2.36 -21.51
CA SER A 98 -0.38 1.14 -21.52
C SER A 98 -0.47 0.47 -20.15
N ASP A 99 0.60 0.53 -19.37
CA ASP A 99 0.63 0.02 -17.99
C ASP A 99 -0.27 0.88 -17.09
N PHE A 100 -0.20 2.21 -17.23
CA PHE A 100 -1.11 3.11 -16.51
C PHE A 100 -2.57 2.76 -16.78
N LEU A 101 -2.96 2.60 -18.04
CA LEU A 101 -4.34 2.24 -18.41
C LEU A 101 -4.76 0.88 -17.81
N LYS A 102 -3.84 -0.10 -17.78
CA LYS A 102 -4.10 -1.42 -17.18
C LYS A 102 -4.32 -1.31 -15.67
N VAL A 103 -3.46 -0.58 -14.97
CA VAL A 103 -3.56 -0.38 -13.52
C VAL A 103 -4.81 0.40 -13.16
N HIS A 104 -5.09 1.50 -13.88
CA HIS A 104 -6.29 2.31 -13.73
C HIS A 104 -7.56 1.47 -13.96
N SER A 105 -7.63 0.70 -15.04
CA SER A 105 -8.78 -0.18 -15.30
C SER A 105 -8.96 -1.26 -14.22
N THR A 106 -7.88 -1.76 -13.62
CA THR A 106 -7.95 -2.75 -12.53
C THR A 106 -8.54 -2.14 -11.27
N PHE A 107 -8.17 -0.89 -10.94
CA PHE A 107 -8.76 -0.16 -9.83
C PHE A 107 -10.27 0.07 -10.01
N GLU A 108 -10.68 0.57 -11.18
CA GLU A 108 -12.08 0.85 -11.49
C GLU A 108 -12.97 -0.40 -11.42
N LYS A 109 -12.40 -1.57 -11.77
CA LYS A 109 -13.12 -2.85 -11.80
C LYS A 109 -13.14 -3.59 -10.47
N GLN A 110 -12.47 -3.09 -9.43
CA GLN A 110 -12.44 -3.75 -8.12
C GLN A 110 -13.77 -3.57 -7.38
N ALA A 111 -14.73 -4.46 -7.63
CA ALA A 111 -16.09 -4.40 -7.11
C ALA A 111 -16.19 -4.19 -5.59
N ALA A 112 -15.43 -4.94 -4.78
CA ALA A 112 -15.50 -4.82 -3.32
C ALA A 112 -15.01 -3.45 -2.82
N LEU A 113 -14.00 -2.88 -3.49
CA LEU A 113 -13.53 -1.52 -3.17
C LEU A 113 -14.56 -0.48 -3.58
N GLN A 114 -15.14 -0.59 -4.78
CA GLN A 114 -16.13 0.36 -5.26
C GLN A 114 -17.36 0.37 -4.36
N GLU A 115 -17.83 -0.79 -3.90
CA GLU A 115 -18.92 -0.91 -2.91
C GLU A 115 -18.57 -0.20 -1.58
N VAL A 116 -17.37 -0.43 -1.04
CA VAL A 116 -16.89 0.27 0.17
C VAL A 116 -16.86 1.78 -0.05
N LEU A 117 -16.35 2.26 -1.18
CA LEU A 117 -16.28 3.70 -1.49
C LEU A 117 -17.67 4.32 -1.59
N GLU A 118 -18.63 3.64 -2.22
CA GLU A 118 -20.03 4.09 -2.31
C GLU A 118 -20.69 4.20 -0.93
N ILE A 119 -20.53 3.19 -0.07
CA ILE A 119 -21.05 3.21 1.31
C ILE A 119 -20.46 4.38 2.10
N LEU A 120 -19.13 4.57 2.03
CA LEU A 120 -18.46 5.64 2.76
C LEU A 120 -18.84 7.02 2.22
N GLU A 121 -19.13 7.15 0.93
CA GLU A 121 -19.63 8.38 0.34
C GLU A 121 -21.05 8.72 0.82
N ILE A 122 -21.91 7.72 0.99
CA ILE A 122 -23.22 7.88 1.66
C ILE A 122 -23.01 8.37 3.10
N TYR A 123 -22.09 7.77 3.85
CA TYR A 123 -21.77 8.18 5.21
C TYR A 123 -21.19 9.59 5.28
N ARG A 124 -20.38 9.99 4.29
CA ARG A 124 -19.85 11.35 4.15
C ARG A 124 -20.99 12.36 3.99
N LYS A 125 -21.93 12.10 3.08
CA LYS A 125 -23.11 12.96 2.84
C LYS A 125 -24.03 13.05 4.05
N GLN A 126 -24.11 11.98 4.85
CA GLN A 126 -24.87 11.94 6.10
C GLN A 126 -24.13 12.56 7.31
N GLY A 127 -22.88 13.00 7.15
CA GLY A 127 -22.08 13.55 8.26
C GLY A 127 -21.64 12.51 9.31
N LYS A 128 -21.67 11.22 8.98
CA LYS A 128 -21.28 10.12 9.90
C LYS A 128 -19.76 9.95 10.01
N LEU A 129 -19.00 10.43 9.03
CA LEU A 129 -17.54 10.39 9.05
C LEU A 129 -16.97 11.49 9.93
N ASN A 130 -15.98 11.17 10.77
CA ASN A 130 -15.30 12.17 11.60
C ASN A 130 -14.36 13.11 10.79
N ASN A 131 -14.13 12.83 9.51
CA ASN A 131 -13.45 13.71 8.57
C ASN A 131 -13.93 13.44 7.13
N LYS A 132 -14.33 14.48 6.41
CA LYS A 132 -14.87 14.38 5.04
C LYS A 132 -13.86 13.84 4.01
N ASN A 133 -12.56 13.96 4.27
CA ASN A 133 -11.49 13.51 3.37
C ASN A 133 -11.17 12.02 3.52
N ILE A 134 -11.82 11.29 4.43
CA ILE A 134 -11.59 9.84 4.59
C ILE A 134 -11.85 9.08 3.29
N VAL A 135 -12.96 9.40 2.59
CA VAL A 135 -13.31 8.73 1.33
C VAL A 135 -12.19 8.91 0.30
N ARG A 136 -11.71 10.15 0.11
CA ARG A 136 -10.59 10.46 -0.78
C ARG A 136 -9.30 9.73 -0.38
N MET A 137 -8.97 9.71 0.91
CA MET A 137 -7.78 9.02 1.39
C MET A 137 -7.84 7.52 1.08
N ILE A 138 -8.97 6.87 1.34
CA ILE A 138 -9.17 5.44 1.04
C ILE A 138 -9.07 5.19 -0.45
N HIS A 139 -9.77 5.98 -1.27
CA HIS A 139 -9.68 5.93 -2.72
C HIS A 139 -8.22 6.00 -3.19
N ASN A 140 -7.50 7.05 -2.78
CA ASN A 140 -6.12 7.29 -3.21
C ASN A 140 -5.17 6.22 -2.71
N TYR A 141 -5.36 5.70 -1.49
CA TYR A 141 -4.55 4.62 -0.96
C TYR A 141 -4.64 3.38 -1.85
N PHE A 142 -5.86 2.91 -2.14
CA PHE A 142 -6.04 1.74 -2.99
C PHE A 142 -5.58 2.00 -4.43
N TYR A 143 -5.83 3.20 -4.96
CA TYR A 143 -5.35 3.59 -6.29
C TYR A 143 -3.84 3.48 -6.39
N GLU A 144 -3.11 4.09 -5.44
CA GLU A 144 -1.65 4.05 -5.40
C GLU A 144 -1.11 2.64 -5.11
N MET A 145 -1.80 1.86 -4.27
CA MET A 145 -1.45 0.45 -4.03
C MET A 145 -1.60 -0.42 -5.28
N CYS A 146 -2.53 -0.13 -6.19
CA CYS A 146 -2.59 -0.82 -7.48
C CYS A 146 -1.27 -0.66 -8.26
N PHE A 147 -0.68 0.54 -8.29
CA PHE A 147 0.63 0.77 -8.94
C PHE A 147 1.77 0.06 -8.21
N VAL A 148 1.79 0.09 -6.88
CA VAL A 148 2.81 -0.61 -6.08
C VAL A 148 2.76 -2.11 -6.33
N ILE A 149 1.58 -2.72 -6.32
CA ILE A 149 1.40 -4.16 -6.52
C ILE A 149 1.70 -4.52 -7.98
N TYR A 150 1.28 -3.70 -8.95
CA TYR A 150 1.59 -3.90 -10.36
C TYR A 150 3.11 -3.96 -10.60
N GLU A 151 3.83 -2.95 -10.12
CA GLU A 151 5.28 -2.91 -10.29
C GLU A 151 5.98 -4.01 -9.50
N SER A 152 5.49 -4.35 -8.29
CA SER A 152 6.00 -5.49 -7.52
C SER A 152 5.85 -6.80 -8.29
N ALA A 153 4.69 -7.05 -8.90
CA ALA A 153 4.46 -8.23 -9.72
C ALA A 153 5.36 -8.24 -10.96
N ARG A 154 5.58 -7.08 -11.60
CA ARG A 154 6.45 -6.97 -12.78
C ARG A 154 7.91 -7.30 -12.46
N ILE A 155 8.46 -6.75 -11.36
CA ILE A 155 9.87 -6.92 -10.99
C ILE A 155 10.17 -8.28 -10.37
N LEU A 156 9.18 -8.95 -9.78
CA LEU A 156 9.36 -10.31 -9.28
C LEU A 156 9.70 -11.28 -10.41
N LYS A 157 10.64 -12.19 -10.14
CA LYS A 157 10.90 -13.36 -11.00
C LYS A 157 9.72 -14.33 -10.97
N PRO A 158 9.51 -15.15 -12.02
CA PRO A 158 8.60 -16.29 -11.94
C PRO A 158 8.95 -17.18 -10.74
N GLY A 159 7.96 -17.56 -9.92
CA GLY A 159 8.15 -18.26 -8.65
C GLY A 159 8.61 -17.37 -7.48
N GLY A 160 8.83 -16.07 -7.73
CA GLY A 160 9.18 -15.09 -6.70
C GLY A 160 8.01 -14.77 -5.77
N ILE A 161 8.34 -14.41 -4.53
CA ILE A 161 7.35 -14.20 -3.46
C ILE A 161 7.27 -12.71 -3.07
N MET A 162 6.06 -12.24 -2.79
CA MET A 162 5.80 -10.98 -2.10
C MET A 162 5.14 -11.26 -0.75
N ALA A 163 5.81 -10.86 0.34
CA ALA A 163 5.25 -10.81 1.67
C ALA A 163 4.85 -9.36 2.01
N MET A 164 3.56 -9.11 2.19
CA MET A 164 3.05 -7.79 2.59
C MET A 164 2.43 -7.87 3.99
N ILE A 165 2.89 -7.02 4.90
CA ILE A 165 2.33 -6.86 6.23
C ILE A 165 1.42 -5.63 6.23
N ASN A 166 0.13 -5.83 6.51
CA ASN A 166 -0.85 -4.75 6.53
C ASN A 166 -2.06 -5.15 7.39
N ASP A 167 -2.87 -4.16 7.78
CA ASP A 167 -4.01 -4.33 8.69
C ASP A 167 -5.32 -3.97 7.98
N ASN A 168 -6.39 -4.70 8.30
CA ASN A 168 -7.74 -4.25 7.99
C ASN A 168 -8.10 -3.04 8.84
N VAL A 169 -8.98 -2.20 8.30
CA VAL A 169 -9.30 -0.90 8.91
C VAL A 169 -10.81 -0.74 9.03
N ARG A 170 -11.25 0.19 9.87
CA ARG A 170 -12.67 0.48 10.07
C ARG A 170 -12.94 1.97 10.11
N TYR A 171 -13.95 2.41 9.37
CA TYR A 171 -14.40 3.80 9.33
C TYR A 171 -15.92 3.88 9.47
N ALA A 172 -16.40 4.65 10.46
CA ALA A 172 -17.83 4.81 10.76
C ALA A 172 -18.61 3.47 10.89
N GLY A 173 -17.96 2.46 11.48
CA GLY A 173 -18.55 1.12 11.65
C GLY A 173 -18.29 0.17 10.49
N GLU A 174 -17.97 0.69 9.30
CA GLU A 174 -17.70 -0.11 8.10
C GLU A 174 -16.30 -0.70 8.14
N GLU A 175 -16.18 -2.03 8.08
CA GLU A 175 -14.90 -2.73 8.03
C GLU A 175 -14.44 -2.84 6.57
N ILE A 176 -13.21 -2.42 6.31
CA ILE A 176 -12.59 -2.48 5.00
C ILE A 176 -11.64 -3.68 4.98
N PRO A 177 -11.94 -4.75 4.22
CA PRO A 177 -11.10 -5.94 4.13
C PRO A 177 -9.92 -5.68 3.18
N VAL A 178 -8.97 -4.86 3.65
CA VAL A 178 -7.76 -4.47 2.90
C VAL A 178 -7.02 -5.69 2.38
N ASP A 179 -6.94 -6.75 3.19
CA ASP A 179 -6.31 -8.01 2.84
C ASP A 179 -6.90 -8.68 1.59
N LEU A 180 -8.22 -8.77 1.52
CA LEU A 180 -8.93 -9.40 0.41
C LEU A 180 -8.88 -8.51 -0.84
N ILE A 181 -9.11 -7.19 -0.67
CA ILE A 181 -9.09 -6.23 -1.78
C ILE A 181 -7.71 -6.21 -2.44
N LEU A 182 -6.64 -6.07 -1.65
CA LEU A 182 -5.28 -6.03 -2.19
C LEU A 182 -4.85 -7.39 -2.78
N SER A 183 -5.32 -8.51 -2.22
CA SER A 183 -5.03 -9.84 -2.77
C SER A 183 -5.71 -10.08 -4.12
N ASP A 184 -6.92 -9.58 -4.32
CA ASP A 184 -7.63 -9.67 -5.59
C ASP A 184 -7.03 -8.73 -6.66
N ILE A 185 -6.56 -7.54 -6.25
CA ILE A 185 -5.74 -6.67 -7.10
C ILE A 185 -4.44 -7.37 -7.51
N ALA A 186 -3.75 -8.01 -6.55
CA ALA A 186 -2.54 -8.79 -6.82
C ALA A 186 -2.80 -9.92 -7.82
N HIS A 187 -3.95 -10.60 -7.71
CA HIS A 187 -4.38 -11.60 -8.67
C HIS A 187 -4.53 -11.06 -10.08
N SER A 188 -5.16 -9.89 -10.22
CA SER A 188 -5.31 -9.18 -11.51
C SER A 188 -3.97 -8.81 -12.17
N PHE A 189 -2.88 -8.80 -11.40
CA PHE A 189 -1.52 -8.55 -11.88
C PHE A 189 -0.65 -9.81 -12.00
N GLY A 190 -1.25 -11.00 -11.95
CA GLY A 190 -0.56 -12.28 -12.20
C GLY A 190 0.12 -12.87 -10.96
N LEU A 191 -0.23 -12.40 -9.76
CA LEU A 191 0.17 -13.04 -8.51
C LEU A 191 -0.91 -14.05 -8.06
N THR A 192 -0.53 -15.01 -7.24
CA THR A 192 -1.45 -15.97 -6.62
C THR A 192 -1.31 -15.90 -5.11
N THR A 193 -2.42 -15.79 -4.41
CA THR A 193 -2.44 -15.80 -2.94
C THR A 193 -2.16 -17.20 -2.42
N ARG A 194 -1.00 -17.39 -1.81
CA ARG A 194 -0.66 -18.63 -1.09
C ARG A 194 -1.32 -18.66 0.27
N HIS A 195 -1.16 -17.57 1.03
CA HIS A 195 -1.67 -17.45 2.38
C HIS A 195 -2.05 -16.01 2.72
N ILE A 196 -3.06 -15.86 3.56
CA ILE A 196 -3.30 -14.66 4.35
C ILE A 196 -3.19 -15.12 5.81
N TRP A 197 -2.03 -14.89 6.43
CA TRP A 197 -1.83 -15.24 7.83
C TRP A 197 -2.37 -14.15 8.72
N THR A 198 -3.20 -14.51 9.69
CA THR A 198 -3.78 -13.59 10.66
C THR A 198 -3.15 -13.78 12.03
N LEU A 199 -2.87 -12.70 12.75
CA LEU A 199 -2.47 -12.79 14.15
C LEU A 199 -3.65 -13.27 15.01
N GLY A 200 -3.47 -14.39 15.73
CA GLY A 200 -4.55 -15.06 16.48
C GLY A 200 -5.04 -14.39 17.77
N ARG A 201 -4.34 -13.35 18.27
CA ARG A 201 -4.78 -12.48 19.38
C ARG A 201 -4.28 -11.05 19.14
N GLY A 202 -5.18 -10.07 18.96
CA GLY A 202 -4.80 -8.68 18.76
C GLY A 202 -4.40 -7.97 20.07
N LYS A 203 -3.35 -7.13 20.02
CA LYS A 203 -3.31 -5.95 20.91
C LYS A 203 -4.58 -5.14 20.60
N GLY A 204 -5.40 -4.86 21.62
CA GLY A 204 -6.72 -4.25 21.49
C GLY A 204 -6.76 -2.98 20.62
N ASN A 205 -7.96 -2.67 20.12
CA ASN A 205 -8.25 -1.55 19.23
C ASN A 205 -7.68 -0.22 19.76
N SER A 206 -7.38 0.72 18.85
CA SER A 206 -6.98 2.07 19.24
C SER A 206 -8.07 2.73 20.10
N SER A 207 -7.66 3.55 21.07
CA SER A 207 -8.56 4.22 22.04
C SER A 207 -9.69 5.02 21.37
N GLN A 208 -9.47 5.47 20.12
CA GLN A 208 -10.43 6.20 19.29
C GLN A 208 -11.64 5.34 18.83
N GLN A 209 -11.54 4.01 18.87
CA GLN A 209 -12.59 3.09 18.38
C GLN A 209 -13.41 2.43 19.49
N MET A 210 -13.08 2.66 20.76
CA MET A 210 -13.66 1.94 21.89
C MET A 210 -15.04 2.44 22.32
N GLY A 211 -15.47 3.64 21.90
CA GLY A 211 -16.67 4.29 22.44
C GLY A 211 -18.01 3.74 21.94
N ASN A 212 -18.13 3.32 20.67
CA ASN A 212 -19.47 3.21 20.04
C ASN A 212 -19.80 1.89 19.31
N HIS A 213 -18.85 0.98 19.02
CA HIS A 213 -19.10 -0.12 18.05
C HIS A 213 -18.73 -1.54 18.54
N GLY A 214 -18.58 -1.75 19.85
CA GLY A 214 -18.24 -3.08 20.39
C GLY A 214 -16.83 -3.57 20.01
N ARG A 215 -16.37 -4.64 20.67
CA ARG A 215 -15.07 -5.29 20.36
C ARG A 215 -15.25 -6.28 19.21
N SER A 216 -15.03 -5.85 17.98
CA SER A 216 -14.56 -6.77 16.93
C SER A 216 -13.12 -6.39 16.58
N GLU A 217 -12.23 -7.37 16.72
CA GLU A 217 -10.80 -7.22 16.45
C GLU A 217 -10.60 -7.15 14.93
N LEU A 218 -9.92 -6.10 14.45
CA LEU A 218 -9.56 -6.01 13.04
C LEU A 218 -8.42 -6.96 12.72
N ARG A 219 -8.51 -7.65 11.58
CA ARG A 219 -7.50 -8.61 11.16
C ARG A 219 -6.18 -7.89 10.85
N LYS A 220 -5.13 -8.32 11.54
CA LYS A 220 -3.73 -7.95 11.25
C LYS A 220 -3.10 -9.09 10.50
N CYS A 221 -2.55 -8.79 9.33
CA CYS A 221 -2.31 -9.81 8.34
C CYS A 221 -0.91 -9.75 7.73
N VAL A 222 -0.44 -10.92 7.32
CA VAL A 222 0.68 -11.08 6.40
C VAL A 222 0.15 -11.79 5.15
N TYR A 223 0.19 -11.09 4.02
CA TYR A 223 -0.20 -11.61 2.72
C TYR A 223 1.02 -12.23 2.07
N ILE A 224 0.91 -13.50 1.67
CA ILE A 224 1.94 -14.20 0.91
C ILE A 224 1.40 -14.43 -0.49
N TRP A 225 1.91 -13.64 -1.44
CA TRP A 225 1.61 -13.77 -2.85
C TRP A 225 2.82 -14.35 -3.60
N GLU A 226 2.58 -15.14 -4.62
CA GLU A 226 3.62 -15.70 -5.48
C GLU A 226 3.34 -15.39 -6.95
N LYS A 227 4.38 -15.02 -7.69
CA LYS A 227 4.29 -14.85 -9.15
C LYS A 227 4.29 -16.21 -9.82
N GLN A 228 3.29 -16.49 -10.65
CA GLN A 228 3.18 -17.78 -11.33
C GLN A 228 4.44 -18.09 -12.17
N THR A 229 4.93 -19.32 -12.08
CA THR A 229 5.92 -19.87 -13.01
C THR A 229 5.20 -20.24 -14.31
N LEU A 230 5.59 -19.59 -15.41
CA LEU A 230 5.18 -20.03 -16.75
C LEU A 230 5.81 -21.39 -17.09
#